data_AF-A0A2R5FXQ8-F1
#
_entry.id   AF-A0A2R5FXQ8-F1
#
_cell.length_a   1.000
_cell.length_b   1.000
_cell.length_c   1.000
_cell.angle_alpha   90.00
_cell.angle_beta   90.00
_cell.angle_gamma   90.00
#
_symmetry.space_group_name_H-M   'P 1'
#
loop_
_entity.id
_entity.type
_entity.pdbx_description
1 polymer ?
#
loop_
_entity_poly.entity_id
_entity_poly.type
_entity_poly.pdbx_seq_one_letter_code
_entity_poly.pdbx_strand_id
1 'polypeptide(L)'
;MTTQTTNINLDSPSLVLDTIFVWKGAGHELQQSNPKYWESICHLRIYQAYSMPSIILCSDLDEQNTGTSITNSAEGLATLIWRRYQNTMLSARRCLGDNFLFIEHYPRNKISKNEEPEDFSLVQFNWDGQRFSQPRWSPLTPNIVLALIQQHKVKD
;
A
#
# COMPACT_ATOMS: atom_id res chain seq x y z
N MET A 1 24.85 -17.70 0.11
CA MET A 1 24.41 -16.52 -0.68
C MET A 1 24.11 -15.43 0.32
N THR A 2 24.87 -14.35 0.30
CA THR A 2 24.67 -13.17 1.16
C THR A 2 23.49 -12.38 0.62
N THR A 3 22.34 -12.44 1.28
CA THR A 3 21.20 -11.56 1.02
C THR A 3 21.62 -10.14 1.40
N GLN A 4 22.00 -9.34 0.41
CA GLN A 4 22.24 -7.91 0.60
C GLN A 4 20.98 -7.28 1.19
N THR A 5 21.14 -6.77 2.40
CA THR A 5 20.09 -6.18 3.23
C THR A 5 19.98 -4.72 2.86
N THR A 6 18.91 -4.31 2.19
CA THR A 6 18.71 -2.90 1.80
C THR A 6 17.37 -2.44 2.31
N ASN A 7 17.33 -1.45 3.19
CA ASN A 7 16.14 -0.59 3.29
C ASN A 7 16.14 0.22 2.00
N ILE A 8 15.24 -0.08 1.06
CA ILE A 8 15.24 0.64 -0.20
C ILE A 8 14.77 2.08 -0.01
N ASN A 9 15.36 3.01 -0.76
CA ASN A 9 14.88 4.38 -0.79
C ASN A 9 13.59 4.43 -1.62
N LEU A 10 12.46 4.66 -0.94
CA LEU A 10 11.14 4.77 -1.54
C LEU A 10 10.81 6.19 -2.04
N ASP A 11 11.73 7.15 -1.91
CA ASP A 11 11.60 8.47 -2.51
C ASP A 11 11.63 8.35 -4.04
N SER A 12 10.66 8.99 -4.70
CA SER A 12 10.57 8.98 -6.16
C SER A 12 9.95 10.28 -6.68
N PRO A 13 10.38 10.78 -7.86
CA PRO A 13 9.70 11.88 -8.54
C PRO A 13 8.22 11.59 -8.88
N SER A 14 7.81 10.32 -8.89
CA SER A 14 6.41 9.93 -9.14
C SER A 14 5.54 9.95 -7.88
N LEU A 15 6.12 10.20 -6.70
CA LEU A 15 5.39 10.26 -5.44
C LEU A 15 4.45 11.48 -5.44
N VAL A 16 3.15 11.23 -5.25
CA VAL A 16 2.11 12.29 -5.23
C VAL A 16 1.36 12.39 -3.91
N LEU A 17 1.43 11.36 -3.07
CA LEU A 17 0.92 11.39 -1.70
C LEU A 17 1.86 10.62 -0.78
N ASP A 18 2.17 11.22 0.36
CA ASP A 18 2.92 10.61 1.46
C ASP A 18 2.25 11.04 2.78
N THR A 19 1.66 10.10 3.51
CA THR A 19 0.92 10.38 4.75
C THR A 19 0.83 9.15 5.64
N ILE A 20 0.60 9.35 6.95
CA ILE A 20 0.06 8.28 7.80
C ILE A 20 -1.42 8.13 7.47
N PHE A 21 -1.85 6.89 7.20
CA PHE A 21 -3.25 6.56 6.97
C PHE A 21 -3.82 5.87 8.20
N VAL A 22 -4.95 6.38 8.68
CA VAL A 22 -5.64 5.88 9.86
C VAL A 22 -6.95 5.21 9.44
N TRP A 23 -7.23 4.03 9.99
CA TRP A 23 -8.52 3.35 9.88
C TRP A 23 -8.92 2.71 11.21
N LYS A 24 -10.15 2.23 11.32
CA LYS A 24 -10.64 1.50 12.51
C LYS A 24 -10.81 0.02 12.27
N GLY A 25 -10.50 -0.78 13.30
CA GLY A 25 -10.66 -2.23 13.28
C GLY A 25 -9.93 -2.88 12.10
N ALA A 26 -10.61 -3.80 11.41
CA ALA A 26 -10.10 -4.47 10.22
C ALA A 26 -10.39 -3.69 8.91
N GLY A 27 -10.78 -2.42 9.01
CA GLY A 27 -11.07 -1.57 7.85
C GLY A 27 -12.48 -1.75 7.28
N HIS A 28 -13.40 -2.40 8.00
CA HIS A 28 -14.79 -2.49 7.55
C HIS A 28 -15.51 -1.15 7.68
N GLU A 29 -16.36 -0.82 6.72
CA GLU A 29 -17.05 0.48 6.64
C GLU A 29 -17.86 0.82 7.92
N LEU A 30 -18.59 -0.16 8.45
CA LEU A 30 -19.39 0.00 9.69
C LEU A 30 -18.53 0.31 10.93
N GLN A 31 -17.24 -0.02 10.91
CA GLN A 31 -16.33 0.25 12.02
C GLN A 31 -15.83 1.70 12.02
N GLN A 32 -15.78 2.36 10.85
CA GLN A 32 -15.10 3.65 10.71
C GLN A 32 -15.80 4.79 11.48
N SER A 33 -17.12 4.76 11.57
CA SER A 33 -17.91 5.74 12.32
C SER A 33 -18.09 5.39 13.80
N ASN A 34 -17.72 4.17 14.22
CA ASN A 34 -17.99 3.69 15.57
C ASN A 34 -16.78 3.99 16.49
N PRO A 35 -16.95 4.76 17.58
CA PRO A 35 -15.85 5.11 18.49
C PRO A 35 -15.37 3.94 19.35
N LYS A 36 -16.07 2.80 19.37
CA LYS A 36 -15.69 1.62 20.16
C LYS A 36 -14.58 0.77 19.52
N TYR A 37 -14.27 0.99 18.24
CA TYR A 37 -13.20 0.28 17.55
C TYR A 37 -11.88 1.04 17.69
N TRP A 38 -10.79 0.28 17.87
CA TRP A 38 -9.43 0.81 17.94
C TRP A 38 -9.00 1.38 16.59
N GLU A 39 -8.05 2.32 16.64
CA GLU A 39 -7.39 2.85 15.45
C GLU A 39 -6.22 1.95 15.05
N SER A 40 -6.00 1.88 13.75
CA SER A 40 -4.88 1.21 13.11
C SER A 40 -4.24 2.18 12.14
N ILE A 41 -2.93 2.09 11.97
CA ILE A 41 -2.13 3.05 11.22
C ILE A 41 -1.10 2.36 10.34
N CYS A 42 -0.83 2.97 9.18
CA CYS A 42 0.25 2.58 8.29
C CYS A 42 0.79 3.82 7.57
N HIS A 43 2.01 3.72 7.04
CA HIS A 43 2.54 4.72 6.12
C HIS A 43 1.97 4.48 4.72
N LEU A 44 1.12 5.38 4.24
CA LEU A 44 0.57 5.34 2.89
C LEU A 44 1.39 6.23 1.95
N ARG A 45 1.87 5.64 0.87
CA ARG A 45 2.42 6.35 -0.29
C ARG A 45 1.63 6.02 -1.55
N ILE A 46 1.38 7.04 -2.38
CA ILE A 46 0.80 6.86 -3.71
C ILE A 46 1.75 7.43 -4.76
N TYR A 47 2.08 6.61 -5.74
CA TYR A 47 2.92 6.99 -6.88
C TYR A 47 2.11 6.98 -8.17
N GLN A 48 2.32 7.99 -9.01
CA GLN A 48 1.79 8.06 -10.37
C GLN A 48 2.90 7.74 -11.36
N ALA A 49 2.92 6.49 -11.84
CA ALA A 49 3.82 6.07 -12.89
C ALA A 49 3.26 6.40 -14.28
N TYR A 50 4.14 6.80 -15.21
CA TYR A 50 3.72 7.06 -16.58
C TYR A 50 3.26 5.76 -17.25
N SER A 51 2.08 5.78 -17.89
CA SER A 51 1.50 4.65 -18.64
C SER A 51 1.11 3.39 -17.82
N MET A 52 1.26 3.41 -16.51
CA MET A 52 0.87 2.34 -15.58
C MET A 52 -0.28 2.75 -14.65
N PRO A 53 -0.98 1.80 -14.02
CA PRO A 53 -1.84 2.09 -12.88
C PRO A 53 -1.09 2.82 -11.76
N SER A 54 -1.81 3.57 -10.93
CA SER A 54 -1.22 4.18 -9.74
C SER A 54 -0.70 3.10 -8.80
N ILE A 55 0.41 3.34 -8.10
CA ILE A 55 0.96 2.39 -7.14
C ILE A 55 0.58 2.89 -5.75
N ILE A 56 -0.12 2.06 -4.99
CA ILE A 56 -0.43 2.27 -3.59
C ILE A 56 0.54 1.41 -2.80
N LEU A 57 1.35 2.03 -1.96
CA LEU A 57 2.27 1.32 -1.08
C LEU A 57 1.89 1.62 0.36
N CYS A 58 1.45 0.60 1.08
CA CYS A 58 1.16 0.66 2.52
C CYS A 58 2.31 0.01 3.26
N SER A 59 3.05 0.80 4.04
CA SER A 59 4.13 0.28 4.90
C SER A 59 3.66 0.16 6.33
N ASP A 60 3.98 -0.94 7.00
CA ASP A 60 3.87 -0.98 8.46
C ASP A 60 4.81 0.06 9.08
N LEU A 61 4.45 0.55 10.27
CA LEU A 61 5.30 1.46 11.02
C LEU A 61 6.15 0.65 11.99
N ASP A 62 7.43 0.98 12.11
CA ASP A 62 8.35 0.40 13.11
C ASP A 62 8.04 1.01 14.49
N GLU A 63 6.80 0.87 14.93
CA GLU A 63 6.23 1.43 16.17
C GLU A 63 5.39 0.38 16.89
N GLN A 64 5.26 0.52 18.21
CA GLN A 64 4.37 -0.35 18.98
C GLN A 64 2.90 0.07 18.81
N ASN A 65 2.00 -0.91 18.75
CA ASN A 65 0.54 -0.71 18.73
C ASN A 65 0.02 0.02 17.47
N THR A 66 0.46 -0.39 16.28
CA THR A 66 -0.08 0.09 14.99
C THR A 66 -1.50 -0.41 14.69
N GLY A 67 -2.12 -1.14 15.62
CA GLY A 67 -3.48 -1.66 15.52
C GLY A 67 -3.55 -2.99 14.78
N THR A 68 -4.50 -3.12 13.86
CA THR A 68 -4.63 -4.30 13.00
C THR A 68 -3.63 -4.22 11.86
N SER A 69 -2.95 -5.33 11.55
CA SER A 69 -1.98 -5.37 10.46
C SER A 69 -2.61 -5.05 9.09
N ILE A 70 -1.75 -4.65 8.15
CA ILE A 70 -2.13 -4.39 6.75
C ILE A 70 -2.72 -5.66 6.13
N THR A 71 -2.10 -6.83 6.37
CA THR A 71 -2.55 -8.12 5.82
C THR A 71 -3.97 -8.42 6.25
N ASN A 72 -4.26 -8.25 7.55
CA ASN A 72 -5.58 -8.54 8.12
C ASN A 72 -6.64 -7.49 7.76
N SER A 73 -6.22 -6.33 7.26
CA SER A 73 -7.12 -5.25 6.84
C SER A 73 -7.16 -5.05 5.32
N ALA A 74 -6.45 -5.87 4.53
CA ALA A 74 -6.11 -5.54 3.14
C ALA A 74 -7.31 -5.14 2.27
N GLU A 75 -8.41 -5.88 2.34
CA GLU A 75 -9.65 -5.61 1.60
C GLU A 75 -10.31 -4.28 2.01
N GLY A 76 -10.46 -4.09 3.33
CA GLY A 76 -11.06 -2.89 3.90
C GLY A 76 -10.19 -1.66 3.65
N LEU A 77 -8.89 -1.79 3.89
CA LEU A 77 -7.89 -0.76 3.69
C LEU A 77 -7.82 -0.32 2.23
N ALA A 78 -7.70 -1.25 1.27
CA ALA A 78 -7.74 -0.94 -0.15
C ALA A 78 -9.03 -0.22 -0.56
N THR A 79 -10.19 -0.64 -0.01
CA THR A 79 -11.49 -0.01 -0.27
C THR A 79 -11.54 1.42 0.29
N LEU A 80 -11.07 1.64 1.51
CA LEU A 80 -11.05 2.96 2.16
C LEU A 80 -10.11 3.92 1.44
N ILE A 81 -8.90 3.46 1.08
CA ILE A 81 -7.91 4.23 0.34
C ILE A 81 -8.47 4.62 -1.04
N TRP A 82 -9.04 3.66 -1.78
CA TRP A 82 -9.65 3.93 -3.08
C TRP A 82 -10.75 4.98 -2.98
N ARG A 83 -11.71 4.83 -2.05
CA ARG A 83 -12.80 5.80 -1.89
C ARG A 83 -12.29 7.20 -1.56
N ARG A 84 -11.23 7.29 -0.75
CA ARG A 84 -10.64 8.56 -0.32
C ARG A 84 -9.81 9.25 -1.40
N TYR A 85 -9.10 8.48 -2.22
CA TYR A 85 -8.05 9.02 -3.10
C TYR A 85 -8.20 8.63 -4.57
N GLN A 86 -9.32 8.02 -5.00
CA GLN A 86 -9.56 7.68 -6.41
C GLN A 86 -9.35 8.86 -7.36
N ASN A 87 -9.72 10.09 -6.97
CA ASN A 87 -9.49 11.27 -7.82
C ASN A 87 -8.00 11.59 -8.00
N THR A 88 -7.18 11.29 -6.99
CA THR A 88 -5.72 11.37 -7.07
C THR A 88 -5.15 10.23 -7.92
N MET A 89 -5.74 9.04 -7.90
CA MET A 89 -5.24 7.87 -8.64
C MET A 89 -5.67 7.83 -10.12
N LEU A 90 -6.82 8.41 -10.45
CA LEU A 90 -7.46 8.34 -11.77
C LEU A 90 -6.91 9.34 -12.79
N SER A 91 -5.66 9.78 -12.64
CA SER A 91 -5.03 10.66 -13.63
C SER A 91 -4.89 9.94 -14.98
N ALA A 92 -5.84 10.25 -15.89
CA ALA A 92 -5.85 9.99 -17.34
C ALA A 92 -6.39 8.67 -17.91
N ARG A 93 -6.93 7.70 -17.14
CA ARG A 93 -7.60 6.50 -17.72
C ARG A 93 -8.99 6.24 -17.10
N ARG A 94 -9.97 5.97 -17.97
CA ARG A 94 -11.41 5.90 -17.67
C ARG A 94 -11.94 4.50 -17.26
N CYS A 95 -11.10 3.49 -17.06
CA CYS A 95 -11.55 2.12 -16.78
C CYS A 95 -11.46 1.79 -15.28
N LEU A 96 -12.58 1.90 -14.57
CA LEU A 96 -12.68 1.92 -13.09
C LEU A 96 -12.17 0.67 -12.32
N GLY A 97 -11.93 -0.48 -12.97
CA GLY A 97 -11.66 -1.76 -12.30
C GLY A 97 -10.19 -2.17 -12.12
N ASP A 98 -9.26 -1.62 -12.90
CA ASP A 98 -7.84 -2.06 -12.96
C ASP A 98 -6.85 -0.96 -12.50
N ASN A 99 -7.29 0.01 -11.70
CA ASN A 99 -6.63 1.32 -11.62
C ASN A 99 -5.47 1.47 -10.65
N PHE A 100 -5.17 0.48 -9.82
CA PHE A 100 -3.97 0.55 -8.99
C PHE A 100 -3.31 -0.80 -8.72
N LEU A 101 -2.01 -0.72 -8.45
CA LEU A 101 -1.21 -1.79 -7.87
C LEU A 101 -1.12 -1.56 -6.37
N PHE A 102 -1.61 -2.50 -5.56
CA PHE A 102 -1.49 -2.41 -4.11
C PHE A 102 -0.28 -3.20 -3.65
N ILE A 103 0.64 -2.54 -2.96
CA ILE A 103 1.84 -3.13 -2.40
C ILE A 103 1.73 -3.01 -0.88
N GLU A 104 1.73 -4.17 -0.23
CA GLU A 104 1.97 -4.28 1.19
C GLU A 104 3.49 -4.31 1.41
N HIS A 105 3.97 -3.52 2.37
CA HIS A 105 5.38 -3.41 2.71
C HIS A 105 5.55 -3.55 4.22
N TYR A 106 6.37 -4.51 4.65
CA TYR A 106 6.85 -4.55 6.02
C TYR A 106 8.33 -4.13 5.99
N PRO A 107 8.66 -2.91 6.44
CA PRO A 107 10.06 -2.54 6.59
C PRO A 107 10.72 -3.48 7.57
N ARG A 108 12.04 -3.66 7.46
CA ARG A 108 12.80 -4.44 8.43
C ARG A 108 12.48 -3.95 9.84
N ASN A 109 11.81 -4.81 10.61
CA ASN A 109 11.35 -4.47 11.95
C ASN A 109 12.55 -4.50 12.89
N LYS A 110 12.84 -3.36 13.54
CA LYS A 110 13.94 -3.27 14.51
C LYS A 110 13.51 -3.68 15.92
N ILE A 111 12.20 -3.80 16.14
CA ILE A 111 11.57 -4.08 17.44
C ILE A 111 11.41 -5.59 17.66
N SER A 112 11.20 -6.39 16.60
CA SER A 112 11.10 -7.84 16.73
C SER A 112 12.46 -8.46 17.07
N LYS A 113 12.49 -9.35 18.09
CA LYS A 113 13.71 -10.08 18.50
C LYS A 113 14.34 -10.92 17.38
N ASN A 114 13.55 -11.23 16.36
CA ASN A 114 14.00 -11.81 15.11
C ASN A 114 14.03 -10.67 14.10
N GLU A 115 15.21 -10.31 13.59
CA GLU A 115 15.37 -9.31 12.54
C GLU A 115 14.71 -9.84 11.25
N GLU A 116 13.39 -9.67 11.13
CA GLU A 116 12.67 -10.10 9.95
C GLU A 116 13.11 -9.26 8.75
N PRO A 117 13.38 -9.89 7.59
CA PRO A 117 13.80 -9.15 6.41
C PRO A 117 12.68 -8.20 5.96
N GLU A 118 13.08 -7.13 5.27
CA GLU A 118 12.13 -6.27 4.55
C GLU A 118 11.35 -7.12 3.55
N ASP A 119 10.02 -6.98 3.55
CA ASP A 119 9.12 -7.74 2.68
C ASP A 119 8.19 -6.82 1.89
N PHE A 120 7.98 -7.17 0.63
CA PHE A 120 7.02 -6.52 -0.25
C PHE A 120 6.13 -7.57 -0.89
N SER A 121 4.83 -7.32 -0.89
CA SER A 121 3.87 -8.18 -1.56
C SER A 121 2.93 -7.36 -2.43
N LEU A 122 2.82 -7.73 -3.71
CA LEU A 122 1.73 -7.28 -4.56
C LEU A 122 0.45 -7.97 -4.08
N VAL A 123 -0.57 -7.18 -3.75
CA VAL A 123 -1.88 -7.68 -3.36
C VAL A 123 -2.86 -7.42 -4.48
N GLN A 124 -3.37 -8.49 -5.08
CA GLN A 124 -4.42 -8.44 -6.09
C GLN A 124 -5.77 -8.72 -5.45
N PHE A 125 -6.80 -8.04 -5.92
CA PHE A 125 -8.16 -8.15 -5.40
C PHE A 125 -9.16 -8.40 -6.52
N ASN A 126 -10.34 -8.87 -6.15
CA ASN A 126 -11.53 -8.73 -6.97
C ASN A 126 -12.23 -7.41 -6.60
N TRP A 127 -12.73 -6.69 -7.60
CA TRP A 127 -13.54 -5.48 -7.42
C TRP A 127 -14.97 -5.72 -7.87
N ASP A 128 -15.95 -5.50 -6.99
CA ASP A 128 -17.38 -5.69 -7.29
C ASP A 128 -18.11 -4.39 -7.66
N GLY A 129 -17.39 -3.28 -7.79
CA GLY A 129 -17.97 -1.94 -7.99
C GLY A 129 -18.11 -1.13 -6.70
N GLN A 130 -18.00 -1.76 -5.53
CA GLN A 130 -18.16 -1.09 -4.22
C GLN A 130 -17.02 -1.37 -3.24
N ARG A 131 -16.46 -2.59 -3.28
CA ARG A 131 -15.41 -3.05 -2.36
C ARG A 131 -14.42 -3.99 -3.05
N PHE A 132 -13.20 -3.98 -2.52
CA PHE A 132 -12.18 -4.97 -2.84
C PHE A 132 -12.39 -6.22 -1.99
N SER A 133 -12.11 -7.40 -2.55
CA SER A 133 -12.27 -8.69 -1.87
C SER A 133 -11.30 -9.75 -2.42
N GLN A 134 -11.20 -10.89 -1.75
CA GLN A 134 -10.40 -12.06 -2.14
C GLN A 134 -8.93 -11.69 -2.45
N PRO A 135 -8.21 -11.13 -1.46
CA PRO A 135 -6.82 -10.72 -1.64
C PRO A 135 -5.94 -11.93 -2.00
N ARG A 136 -5.03 -11.71 -2.93
CA ARG A 136 -4.03 -12.69 -3.38
C ARG A 136 -2.67 -12.02 -3.36
N TRP A 137 -1.77 -12.55 -2.54
CA TRP A 137 -0.43 -12.02 -2.37
C TRP A 137 0.54 -12.69 -3.34
N SER A 138 1.42 -11.89 -3.93
CA SER A 138 2.57 -12.35 -4.69
C SER A 138 3.81 -11.58 -4.23
N PRO A 139 4.88 -12.27 -3.79
CA PRO A 139 6.05 -11.60 -3.29
C PRO A 139 6.71 -10.75 -4.38
N LEU A 140 7.20 -9.58 -3.99
CA LEU A 140 7.99 -8.67 -4.83
C LEU A 140 9.39 -8.53 -4.25
N THR A 141 10.38 -8.41 -5.14
CA THR A 141 11.73 -8.01 -4.70
C THR A 141 11.81 -6.49 -4.59
N PRO A 142 12.70 -5.95 -3.73
CA PRO A 142 12.89 -4.51 -3.63
C PRO A 142 13.26 -3.84 -4.97
N ASN A 143 14.03 -4.53 -5.82
CA ASN A 143 14.37 -4.03 -7.17
C ASN A 143 13.13 -3.88 -8.07
N ILE A 144 12.15 -4.77 -7.96
CA ILE A 144 10.90 -4.65 -8.71
C ILE A 144 10.11 -3.44 -8.21
N VAL A 145 10.02 -3.23 -6.89
CA VAL A 145 9.33 -2.08 -6.30
C VAL A 145 9.98 -0.77 -6.77
N LEU A 146 11.32 -0.66 -6.71
CA LEU A 146 12.05 0.50 -7.22
C LEU A 146 11.78 0.75 -8.70
N ALA A 147 11.81 -0.29 -9.54
CA ALA A 147 11.53 -0.17 -10.96
C ALA A 147 10.09 0.30 -11.24
N LEU A 148 9.12 -0.09 -10.41
CA LEU A 148 7.73 0.37 -10.51
C LEU A 148 7.61 1.85 -10.14
N ILE A 149 8.20 2.28 -9.03
CA ILE A 149 8.02 3.65 -8.54
C ILE A 149 8.90 4.67 -9.28
N GLN A 150 10.03 4.29 -9.89
CA GLN A 150 10.94 5.24 -10.56
C GLN A 150 10.54 5.58 -12.02
N GLN A 151 9.43 5.05 -12.53
CA GLN A 151 8.98 5.34 -13.88
C GLN A 151 8.54 6.80 -14.03
N HIS A 152 9.37 7.60 -14.68
CA HIS A 152 9.08 8.98 -15.04
C HIS A 152 8.71 9.08 -16.52
N LYS A 153 7.97 10.15 -16.86
CA LYS A 153 7.71 10.51 -18.25
C LYS A 153 9.06 10.88 -18.89
N VAL A 154 9.51 10.09 -19.87
CA VAL A 154 10.62 10.51 -20.74
C VAL A 154 10.16 11.79 -21.42
N LYS A 155 10.92 12.88 -21.30
CA LYS A 155 10.65 14.11 -22.05
C LYS A 155 10.90 13.79 -23.53
N ASP A 156 9.83 13.81 -24.32
CA ASP A 156 9.91 13.91 -25.79
C ASP A 156 10.58 15.22 -26.19
#